data_AF-A0A6B2FZV3-F1
#
_entry.id   AF-A0A6B2FZV3-F1
#
_cell.length_a   1.000
_cell.length_b   1.000
_cell.length_c   1.000
_cell.angle_alpha   90.00
_cell.angle_beta   90.00
_cell.angle_gamma   90.00
#
_symmetry.space_group_name_H-M   'P 1'
#
loop_
_entity.id
_entity.type
_entity.pdbx_description
1 polymer ?
#
loop_
_entity_poly.entity_id
_entity_poly.type
_entity_poly.pdbx_seq_one_letter_code
_entity_poly.pdbx_strand_id
1 'polypeptide(L)'
;LFQKLCHTLQLNNLIHNLAGNRKFYSSLHKDINRFFCVSFIRSLEDIEKKIDNSHIFYQKNDSDLLVNDKPARIRYIHIRNAFNTLCVLFLIYFGYLTLKGSLESNHALRTFKRIGHLKLGGPFEMIDVSGNSISEKDLKGKYTLIYFGAAHCHKDCSERLNKLTEILNNFTPIYLKRNLNCWFVSIDPDRDSPETIREFLKNYHPCILGATGTKSQIEHMTEIYSIYTKFHDKSHECDFYIDHSLFIYLLSPDGFSSKYFSFKQDNDLIIDEISNDIRSYLTRDNKKRYGTLLN
;
A
#
# COMPACT_ATOMS: atom_id res chain seq x y z
N LEU A 1 -28.13 -24.63 -13.26
CA LEU A 1 -28.46 -24.11 -11.90
C LEU A 1 -27.64 -22.86 -11.54
N PHE A 2 -26.32 -22.90 -11.71
CA PHE A 2 -25.40 -21.78 -11.40
C PHE A 2 -25.76 -20.46 -12.11
N GLN A 3 -26.10 -20.52 -13.40
CA GLN A 3 -26.55 -19.37 -14.19
C GLN A 3 -27.90 -18.79 -13.74
N LYS A 4 -28.83 -19.64 -13.24
CA LYS A 4 -30.10 -19.20 -12.67
C LYS A 4 -29.88 -18.54 -11.29
N LEU A 5 -28.92 -19.01 -10.50
CA LEU A 5 -28.54 -18.42 -9.22
C LEU A 5 -27.94 -17.02 -9.37
N CYS A 6 -27.08 -16.81 -10.37
CA CYS A 6 -26.52 -15.48 -10.68
C CYS A 6 -27.58 -14.46 -11.12
N HIS A 7 -28.62 -14.91 -11.83
CA HIS A 7 -29.68 -14.04 -12.36
C HIS A 7 -30.69 -13.60 -11.28
N THR A 8 -30.97 -14.46 -10.29
CA THR A 8 -31.90 -14.15 -9.17
C THR A 8 -31.30 -13.19 -8.15
N LEU A 9 -29.96 -13.12 -8.05
CA LEU A 9 -29.24 -12.28 -7.08
C LEU A 9 -28.89 -10.87 -7.59
N GLN A 10 -29.33 -10.47 -8.79
CA GLN A 10 -29.00 -9.17 -9.42
C GLN A 10 -27.49 -8.82 -9.38
N LEU A 11 -26.60 -9.82 -9.38
CA LEU A 11 -25.16 -9.63 -9.22
C LEU A 11 -24.50 -8.92 -10.42
N ASN A 12 -25.15 -8.90 -11.58
CA ASN A 12 -24.61 -8.25 -12.78
C ASN A 12 -24.44 -6.73 -12.62
N ASN A 13 -25.29 -6.07 -11.82
CA ASN A 13 -25.12 -4.63 -11.53
C ASN A 13 -24.07 -4.35 -10.44
N LEU A 14 -23.73 -5.35 -9.61
CA LEU A 14 -22.69 -5.21 -8.59
C LEU A 14 -21.29 -5.32 -9.19
N ILE A 15 -21.11 -6.23 -10.15
CA ILE A 15 -19.82 -6.47 -10.83
C ILE A 15 -19.40 -5.23 -11.64
N HIS A 16 -20.35 -4.48 -12.21
CA HIS A 16 -20.06 -3.29 -13.00
C HIS A 16 -19.73 -2.03 -12.17
N ASN A 17 -20.12 -1.99 -10.89
CA ASN A 17 -19.86 -0.85 -9.98
C ASN A 17 -18.63 -1.04 -9.07
N LEU A 18 -17.97 -2.21 -9.10
CA LEU A 18 -16.82 -2.54 -8.25
C LEU A 18 -15.46 -1.99 -8.76
N ALA A 19 -15.44 -1.22 -9.84
CA ALA A 19 -14.22 -0.81 -10.52
C ALA A 19 -13.52 0.46 -9.97
N GLY A 20 -13.94 1.05 -8.84
CA GLY A 20 -13.25 2.26 -8.38
C GLY A 20 -13.61 2.79 -7.00
N ASN A 21 -13.12 2.15 -5.92
CA ASN A 21 -12.67 2.85 -4.69
C ASN A 21 -12.21 1.87 -3.59
N ARG A 22 -10.94 1.94 -3.16
CA ARG A 22 -10.39 1.06 -2.09
C ARG A 22 -10.75 1.48 -0.66
N LYS A 23 -11.10 2.75 -0.39
CA LYS A 23 -11.65 3.17 0.92
C LYS A 23 -13.09 2.69 1.13
N PHE A 24 -13.81 2.43 0.04
CA PHE A 24 -15.09 1.72 0.11
C PHE A 24 -14.84 0.25 0.48
N TYR A 25 -13.79 -0.39 -0.04
CA TYR A 25 -13.51 -1.81 0.21
C TYR A 25 -13.36 -2.23 1.69
N SER A 26 -12.82 -1.45 2.63
CA SER A 26 -12.71 -1.94 4.02
C SER A 26 -14.02 -1.87 4.82
N SER A 27 -14.82 -0.81 4.60
CA SER A 27 -16.18 -0.71 5.15
C SER A 27 -17.11 -1.65 4.42
N LEU A 28 -17.04 -1.67 3.08
CA LEU A 28 -17.78 -2.56 2.21
C LEU A 28 -17.39 -4.02 2.41
N HIS A 29 -16.17 -4.39 2.83
CA HIS A 29 -15.83 -5.79 3.15
C HIS A 29 -16.39 -6.22 4.51
N LYS A 30 -16.56 -5.29 5.46
CA LYS A 30 -17.35 -5.54 6.68
C LYS A 30 -18.83 -5.64 6.37
N ASP A 31 -19.35 -4.74 5.54
CA ASP A 31 -20.76 -4.66 5.20
C ASP A 31 -21.16 -5.76 4.21
N ILE A 32 -20.35 -6.11 3.21
CA ILE A 32 -20.49 -7.27 2.30
C ILE A 32 -20.35 -8.56 3.08
N ASN A 33 -19.39 -8.72 4.00
CA ASN A 33 -19.34 -9.95 4.80
C ASN A 33 -20.58 -10.05 5.70
N ARG A 34 -21.09 -8.93 6.22
CA ARG A 34 -22.32 -8.92 7.01
C ARG A 34 -23.55 -9.16 6.12
N PHE A 35 -23.60 -8.60 4.91
CA PHE A 35 -24.69 -8.75 3.95
C PHE A 35 -24.70 -10.11 3.30
N PHE A 36 -23.54 -10.66 2.90
CA PHE A 36 -23.42 -12.02 2.40
C PHE A 36 -23.65 -13.02 3.52
N CYS A 37 -23.14 -12.85 4.74
CA CYS A 37 -23.51 -13.75 5.84
C CYS A 37 -25.00 -13.68 6.15
N VAL A 38 -25.61 -12.49 6.23
CA VAL A 38 -27.05 -12.37 6.52
C VAL A 38 -27.92 -12.81 5.35
N SER A 39 -27.58 -12.49 4.10
CA SER A 39 -28.28 -12.97 2.91
C SER A 39 -28.07 -14.46 2.69
N PHE A 40 -26.89 -15.01 2.98
CA PHE A 40 -26.62 -16.44 2.88
C PHE A 40 -27.33 -17.21 4.00
N ILE A 41 -27.34 -16.70 5.24
CA ILE A 41 -28.15 -17.26 6.33
C ILE A 41 -29.64 -17.18 5.99
N ARG A 42 -30.13 -16.05 5.46
CA ARG A 42 -31.52 -15.94 4.98
C ARG A 42 -31.81 -16.86 3.80
N SER A 43 -30.87 -17.06 2.88
CA SER A 43 -31.01 -18.00 1.77
C SER A 43 -31.02 -19.44 2.28
N LEU A 44 -30.24 -19.76 3.31
CA LEU A 44 -30.28 -21.05 3.98
C LEU A 44 -31.60 -21.25 4.73
N GLU A 45 -32.12 -20.24 5.43
CA GLU A 45 -33.45 -20.25 6.08
C GLU A 45 -34.59 -20.36 5.05
N ASP A 46 -34.48 -19.70 3.89
CA ASP A 46 -35.47 -19.81 2.80
C ASP A 46 -35.39 -21.16 2.07
N ILE A 47 -34.20 -21.75 1.97
CA ILE A 47 -34.01 -23.12 1.47
C ILE A 47 -34.58 -24.12 2.49
N GLU A 48 -34.34 -23.94 3.78
CA GLU A 48 -34.89 -24.75 4.86
C GLU A 48 -36.43 -24.64 4.90
N LYS A 49 -36.99 -23.43 4.78
CA LYS A 49 -38.44 -23.21 4.64
C LYS A 49 -39.02 -23.78 3.35
N LYS A 50 -38.30 -23.75 2.22
CA LYS A 50 -38.75 -24.40 0.97
C LYS A 50 -38.72 -25.92 1.07
N ILE A 51 -37.77 -26.48 1.82
CA ILE A 51 -37.69 -27.90 2.13
C ILE A 51 -38.84 -28.29 3.07
N ASP A 52 -39.12 -27.52 4.12
CA ASP A 52 -40.26 -27.75 5.03
C ASP A 52 -41.63 -27.54 4.37
N ASN A 53 -41.78 -26.55 3.49
CA ASN A 53 -43.02 -26.37 2.71
C ASN A 53 -43.20 -27.48 1.66
N SER A 54 -42.11 -28.06 1.15
CA SER A 54 -42.20 -29.27 0.32
C SER A 54 -42.63 -30.50 1.14
N HIS A 55 -42.29 -30.57 2.44
CA HIS A 55 -42.84 -31.58 3.36
C HIS A 55 -44.37 -31.43 3.54
N ILE A 56 -44.91 -30.21 3.57
CA ILE A 56 -46.37 -29.98 3.67
C ILE A 56 -47.09 -30.34 2.35
N PHE A 57 -46.46 -30.09 1.20
CA PHE A 57 -47.02 -30.45 -0.11
C PHE A 57 -47.04 -31.97 -0.36
N TYR A 58 -46.07 -32.71 0.21
CA TYR A 58 -46.03 -34.17 0.17
C TYR A 58 -47.01 -34.85 1.14
N GLN A 59 -47.43 -34.16 2.21
CA GLN A 59 -48.33 -34.75 3.20
C GLN A 59 -49.82 -34.62 2.82
N LYS A 60 -50.17 -33.72 1.89
CA LYS A 60 -51.58 -33.42 1.56
C LYS A 60 -52.13 -34.14 0.31
N ASN A 61 -51.29 -34.73 -0.54
CA ASN A 61 -51.72 -35.34 -1.80
C ASN A 61 -51.58 -36.87 -1.90
N ASP A 62 -51.00 -37.56 -0.93
CA ASP A 62 -50.84 -39.02 -1.00
C ASP A 62 -51.16 -39.67 0.34
N SER A 63 -52.44 -39.78 0.67
CA SER A 63 -52.90 -40.62 1.79
C SER A 63 -52.76 -42.12 1.51
N ASP A 64 -52.26 -42.56 0.34
CA ASP A 64 -52.30 -43.98 -0.02
C ASP A 64 -51.04 -44.60 -0.67
N LEU A 65 -49.86 -43.93 -0.73
CA LEU A 65 -48.75 -44.54 -1.51
C LEU A 65 -47.29 -44.43 -1.04
N LEU A 66 -46.97 -43.99 0.19
CA LEU A 66 -45.56 -43.96 0.63
C LEU A 66 -45.34 -44.40 2.09
N VAL A 67 -45.94 -45.52 2.50
CA VAL A 67 -45.62 -46.15 3.80
C VAL A 67 -44.31 -46.96 3.77
N ASN A 68 -43.74 -47.34 2.62
CA ASN A 68 -42.63 -48.32 2.61
C ASN A 68 -41.55 -48.09 1.55
N ASP A 69 -40.85 -46.96 1.57
CA ASP A 69 -39.54 -46.88 0.92
C ASP A 69 -38.45 -46.31 1.85
N LYS A 70 -38.19 -47.07 2.94
CA LYS A 70 -37.08 -46.88 3.87
C LYS A 70 -35.73 -46.56 3.18
N PRO A 71 -35.34 -47.18 2.03
CA PRO A 71 -34.06 -46.87 1.41
C PRO A 71 -33.98 -45.44 0.84
N ALA A 72 -35.09 -44.85 0.37
CA ALA A 72 -35.09 -43.49 -0.18
C ALA A 72 -34.86 -42.43 0.91
N ARG A 73 -35.49 -42.60 2.08
CA ARG A 73 -35.32 -41.71 3.24
C ARG A 73 -33.90 -41.78 3.81
N ILE A 74 -33.31 -42.97 3.86
CA ILE A 74 -31.92 -43.18 4.30
C ILE A 74 -30.94 -42.50 3.32
N ARG A 75 -31.15 -42.65 2.01
CA ARG A 75 -30.33 -41.97 0.98
C ARG A 75 -30.39 -40.45 1.10
N TYR A 76 -31.56 -39.87 1.34
CA TYR A 76 -31.70 -38.43 1.55
C TYR A 76 -30.91 -37.93 2.77
N ILE A 77 -30.98 -38.65 3.90
CA ILE A 77 -30.23 -38.31 5.11
C ILE A 77 -28.71 -38.34 4.86
N HIS A 78 -28.21 -39.36 4.14
CA HIS A 78 -26.80 -39.45 3.79
C HIS A 78 -26.36 -38.32 2.84
N ILE A 79 -27.17 -37.98 1.84
CA ILE A 79 -26.87 -36.88 0.90
C ILE A 79 -26.85 -35.54 1.63
N ARG A 80 -27.83 -35.28 2.51
CA ARG A 80 -27.90 -34.05 3.30
C ARG A 80 -26.69 -33.92 4.24
N ASN A 81 -26.33 -35.00 4.92
CA ASN A 81 -25.17 -34.99 5.82
C ASN A 81 -23.86 -34.81 5.03
N ALA A 82 -23.73 -35.42 3.84
CA ALA A 82 -22.57 -35.24 2.96
C ALA A 82 -22.45 -33.81 2.42
N PHE A 83 -23.59 -33.15 2.13
CA PHE A 83 -23.59 -31.75 1.71
C PHE A 83 -23.17 -30.82 2.85
N ASN A 84 -23.70 -31.05 4.06
CA ASN A 84 -23.35 -30.24 5.23
C ASN A 84 -21.87 -30.38 5.62
N THR A 85 -21.30 -31.59 5.55
CA THR A 85 -19.87 -31.79 5.81
C THR A 85 -19.00 -31.09 4.77
N LEU A 86 -19.39 -31.11 3.49
CA LEU A 86 -18.68 -30.40 2.43
C LEU A 86 -18.70 -28.87 2.66
N CYS A 87 -19.84 -28.31 3.05
CA CYS A 87 -19.97 -26.89 3.36
C CYS A 87 -19.09 -26.48 4.55
N VAL A 88 -19.03 -27.29 5.61
CA VAL A 88 -18.16 -27.03 6.77
C VAL A 88 -16.69 -27.09 6.37
N LEU A 89 -16.27 -28.08 5.59
CA LEU A 89 -14.90 -28.17 5.08
C LEU A 89 -14.53 -26.98 4.19
N PHE A 90 -15.45 -26.51 3.36
CA PHE A 90 -15.26 -25.32 2.53
C PHE A 90 -15.07 -24.05 3.38
N LEU A 91 -15.89 -23.86 4.43
CA LEU A 91 -15.75 -22.73 5.34
C LEU A 91 -14.43 -22.76 6.12
N ILE A 92 -14.00 -23.95 6.57
CA ILE A 92 -12.70 -24.13 7.23
C ILE A 92 -11.56 -23.81 6.26
N TYR A 93 -11.62 -24.30 5.02
CA TYR A 93 -10.62 -24.03 4.00
C TYR A 93 -10.55 -22.55 3.62
N PHE A 94 -11.71 -21.90 3.45
CA PHE A 94 -11.79 -20.47 3.18
C PHE A 94 -11.28 -19.62 4.37
N GLY A 95 -11.61 -20.02 5.60
CA GLY A 95 -11.04 -19.46 6.83
C GLY A 95 -9.52 -19.60 6.89
N TYR A 96 -8.99 -20.76 6.51
CA TYR A 96 -7.55 -20.99 6.40
C TYR A 96 -6.90 -20.09 5.35
N LEU A 97 -7.48 -19.94 4.16
CA LEU A 97 -6.95 -19.07 3.11
C LEU A 97 -6.90 -17.59 3.53
N THR A 98 -7.99 -17.10 4.15
CA THR A 98 -8.04 -15.72 4.65
C THR A 98 -7.06 -15.48 5.81
N LEU A 99 -6.90 -16.45 6.71
CA LEU A 99 -5.92 -16.36 7.80
C LEU A 99 -4.49 -16.41 7.27
N LYS A 100 -4.19 -17.29 6.30
CA LYS A 100 -2.87 -17.39 5.65
C LYS A 100 -2.48 -16.08 4.97
N GLY A 101 -3.37 -15.46 4.20
CA GLY A 101 -3.12 -14.17 3.55
C GLY A 101 -2.87 -13.03 4.55
N SER A 102 -3.60 -13.02 5.68
CA SER A 102 -3.38 -12.05 6.76
C SER A 102 -2.05 -12.28 7.50
N LEU A 103 -1.68 -13.53 7.77
CA LEU A 103 -0.42 -13.87 8.43
C LEU A 103 0.79 -13.54 7.55
N GLU A 104 0.75 -13.85 6.26
CA GLU A 104 1.83 -13.53 5.31
C GLU A 104 2.01 -12.01 5.16
N SER A 105 0.91 -11.24 5.08
CA SER A 105 0.96 -9.77 5.03
C SER A 105 1.56 -9.17 6.31
N ASN A 106 1.16 -9.69 7.48
CA ASN A 106 1.68 -9.23 8.75
C ASN A 106 3.14 -9.64 8.98
N HIS A 107 3.57 -10.80 8.49
CA HIS A 107 4.96 -11.25 8.59
C HIS A 107 5.86 -10.46 7.65
N ALA A 108 5.46 -10.19 6.40
CA ALA A 108 6.21 -9.32 5.48
C ALA A 108 6.42 -7.92 6.08
N LEU A 109 5.37 -7.31 6.63
CA LEU A 109 5.44 -6.01 7.30
C LEU A 109 6.30 -6.05 8.58
N ARG A 110 6.23 -7.12 9.37
CA ARG A 110 7.04 -7.28 10.61
C ARG A 110 8.50 -7.60 10.33
N THR A 111 8.79 -8.36 9.29
CA THR A 111 10.15 -8.65 8.83
C THR A 111 10.77 -7.38 8.23
N PHE A 112 10.03 -6.60 7.43
CA PHE A 112 10.47 -5.26 6.99
C PHE A 112 10.73 -4.32 8.16
N LYS A 113 9.86 -4.33 9.18
CA LYS A 113 10.04 -3.54 10.42
C LYS A 113 11.24 -3.99 11.26
N ARG A 114 11.74 -5.23 11.09
CA ARG A 114 12.91 -5.81 11.80
C ARG A 114 14.21 -5.78 11.00
N ILE A 115 14.17 -5.55 9.69
CA ILE A 115 15.28 -4.95 8.93
C ILE A 115 15.26 -3.43 9.28
N GLY A 116 15.21 -3.05 10.55
CA GLY A 116 16.42 -3.01 11.36
C GLY A 116 17.23 -1.85 10.81
N HIS A 117 16.96 -0.64 11.34
CA HIS A 117 17.67 0.62 11.09
C HIS A 117 19.02 0.41 10.38
N LEU A 118 19.01 0.29 9.05
CA LEU A 118 20.26 0.42 8.31
C LEU A 118 20.63 1.88 8.49
N LYS A 119 21.83 2.11 9.02
CA LYS A 119 22.46 3.42 8.94
C LYS A 119 22.78 3.65 7.45
N LEU A 120 21.78 4.14 6.72
CA LEU A 120 21.94 4.65 5.36
C LEU A 120 22.19 6.14 5.48
N GLY A 121 23.04 6.64 4.59
CA GLY A 121 23.55 8.00 4.63
C GLY A 121 24.91 8.09 5.29
N GLY A 122 25.42 9.31 5.32
CA GLY A 122 26.80 9.63 5.62
C GLY A 122 27.11 11.03 5.13
N PRO A 123 28.35 11.52 5.33
CA PRO A 123 28.75 12.81 4.80
C PRO A 123 28.61 12.83 3.28
N PHE A 124 28.01 13.89 2.76
CA PHE A 124 27.92 14.13 1.33
C PHE A 124 28.02 15.62 1.05
N GLU A 125 28.40 15.95 -0.18
CA GLU A 125 28.38 17.31 -0.69
C GLU A 125 27.73 17.28 -2.08
N MET A 126 26.68 18.08 -2.24
CA MET A 126 25.92 18.20 -3.48
C MET A 126 25.66 19.69 -3.76
N ILE A 127 25.05 20.00 -4.90
CA ILE A 127 24.69 21.35 -5.30
C ILE A 127 23.18 21.42 -5.48
N ASP A 128 22.53 22.39 -4.85
CA ASP A 128 21.11 22.63 -5.07
C ASP A 128 20.85 23.30 -6.44
N VAL A 129 19.60 23.32 -6.86
CA VAL A 129 19.21 24.00 -8.10
C VAL A 129 19.43 25.52 -8.07
N SER A 130 19.78 26.13 -6.94
CA SER A 130 20.12 27.55 -6.84
C SER A 130 21.63 27.81 -6.92
N GLY A 131 22.45 26.76 -7.02
CA GLY A 131 23.91 26.82 -7.05
C GLY A 131 24.58 26.81 -5.66
N ASN A 132 23.82 26.60 -4.58
CA ASN A 132 24.39 26.50 -3.24
C ASN A 132 24.91 25.09 -2.98
N SER A 133 26.02 24.98 -2.26
CA SER A 133 26.48 23.70 -1.73
C SER A 133 25.55 23.23 -0.62
N ILE A 134 25.17 21.96 -0.66
CA ILE A 134 24.37 21.29 0.37
C ILE A 134 25.11 20.07 0.91
N SER A 135 24.90 19.78 2.19
CA SER A 135 25.56 18.68 2.90
C SER A 135 24.60 17.96 3.84
N GLU A 136 25.07 16.88 4.47
CA GLU A 136 24.30 16.16 5.48
C GLU A 136 23.96 17.03 6.70
N LYS A 137 24.73 18.10 6.93
CA LYS A 137 24.51 19.05 8.03
C LYS A 137 23.25 19.87 7.82
N ASP A 138 22.93 20.18 6.57
CA ASP A 138 21.74 20.96 6.19
C ASP A 138 20.44 20.16 6.35
N LEU A 139 20.56 18.83 6.46
CA LEU A 139 19.44 17.94 6.72
C LEU A 139 19.10 17.81 8.22
N LYS A 140 19.96 18.31 9.12
CA LYS A 140 19.77 18.14 10.57
C LYS A 140 18.59 18.95 11.11
N GLY A 141 17.93 18.40 12.12
CA GLY A 141 16.85 19.09 12.85
C GLY A 141 15.47 18.99 12.20
N LYS A 142 15.36 18.42 10.99
CA LYS A 142 14.07 18.11 10.34
C LYS A 142 14.11 16.71 9.76
N TYR A 143 12.94 16.09 9.64
CA TYR A 143 12.85 14.90 8.80
C TYR A 143 13.09 15.30 7.35
N THR A 144 13.73 14.43 6.58
CA THR A 144 14.04 14.70 5.18
C THR A 144 13.57 13.54 4.31
N LEU A 145 12.67 13.82 3.37
CA LEU A 145 12.33 12.90 2.28
C LEU A 145 13.35 13.09 1.16
N ILE A 146 13.98 12.01 0.71
CA ILE A 146 14.87 11.99 -0.45
C ILE A 146 14.33 11.02 -1.47
N TYR A 147 14.18 11.49 -2.70
CA TYR A 147 13.89 10.67 -3.86
C TYR A 147 15.02 10.83 -4.88
N PHE A 148 15.61 9.71 -5.29
CA PHE A 148 16.63 9.65 -6.33
C PHE A 148 15.97 9.34 -7.67
N GLY A 149 16.25 10.14 -8.69
CA GLY A 149 15.69 9.94 -10.03
C GLY A 149 16.44 10.76 -11.07
N ALA A 150 15.91 10.86 -12.29
CA ALA A 150 16.47 11.71 -13.33
C ALA A 150 15.35 12.50 -14.02
N ALA A 151 15.58 13.78 -14.30
CA ALA A 151 14.61 14.66 -14.92
C ALA A 151 14.31 14.23 -16.37
N HIS A 152 15.30 13.68 -17.07
CA HIS A 152 15.17 13.12 -18.41
C HIS A 152 14.67 11.66 -18.44
N CYS A 153 14.26 11.08 -17.31
CA CYS A 153 13.77 9.70 -17.29
C CYS A 153 12.34 9.61 -17.86
N HIS A 154 12.13 8.68 -18.79
CA HIS A 154 10.86 8.52 -19.46
C HIS A 154 9.81 7.87 -18.53
N LYS A 155 8.68 8.58 -18.34
CA LYS A 155 7.44 8.28 -17.60
C LYS A 155 7.54 7.91 -16.10
N ASP A 156 8.39 6.99 -15.70
CA ASP A 156 8.36 6.39 -14.35
C ASP A 156 8.73 7.39 -13.24
N CYS A 157 9.68 8.29 -13.49
CA CYS A 157 10.06 9.33 -12.52
C CYS A 157 8.94 10.36 -12.30
N SER A 158 8.21 10.71 -13.37
CA SER A 158 7.13 11.68 -13.30
C SER A 158 5.95 11.16 -12.47
N GLU A 159 5.58 9.89 -12.63
CA GLU A 159 4.52 9.26 -11.82
C GLU A 159 4.88 9.25 -10.33
N ARG A 160 6.15 8.99 -10.01
CA ARG A 160 6.66 8.98 -8.64
C ARG A 160 6.64 10.35 -7.99
N LEU A 161 7.02 11.39 -8.71
CA LEU A 161 6.94 12.77 -8.21
C LEU A 161 5.49 13.27 -8.09
N ASN A 162 4.58 12.82 -8.95
CA ASN A 162 3.15 13.07 -8.78
C ASN A 162 2.63 12.47 -7.48
N LYS A 163 2.98 11.20 -7.21
CA LYS A 163 2.63 10.56 -5.95
C LYS A 163 3.24 11.27 -4.73
N LEU A 164 4.49 11.71 -4.82
CA LEU A 164 5.13 12.50 -3.76
C LEU A 164 4.41 13.84 -3.56
N THR A 165 3.98 14.48 -4.64
CA THR A 165 3.17 15.71 -4.62
C THR A 165 1.82 15.49 -3.92
N GLU A 166 1.12 14.39 -4.21
CA GLU A 166 -0.11 14.01 -3.52
C GLU A 166 0.12 13.82 -2.01
N ILE A 167 1.20 13.12 -1.63
CA ILE A 167 1.57 12.94 -0.21
C ILE A 167 1.81 14.30 0.46
N LEU A 168 2.60 15.18 -0.16
CA LEU A 168 2.93 16.49 0.39
C LEU A 168 1.70 17.42 0.50
N ASN A 169 0.75 17.34 -0.44
CA ASN A 169 -0.50 18.12 -0.42
C ASN A 169 -1.39 17.81 0.80
N ASN A 170 -1.20 16.66 1.46
CA ASN A 170 -1.94 16.32 2.68
C ASN A 170 -1.39 17.04 3.94
N PHE A 171 -0.26 17.73 3.83
CA PHE A 171 0.34 18.50 4.93
C PHE A 171 0.16 19.99 4.69
N THR A 172 -0.02 20.76 5.77
CA THR A 172 -0.09 22.21 5.64
C THR A 172 1.30 22.79 5.30
N PRO A 173 1.39 23.90 4.53
CA PRO A 173 2.67 24.52 4.19
C PRO A 173 3.52 24.88 5.42
N ILE A 174 2.88 25.31 6.51
CA ILE A 174 3.54 25.63 7.78
C ILE A 174 4.12 24.36 8.43
N TYR A 175 3.39 23.24 8.37
CA TYR A 175 3.86 21.97 8.91
C TYR A 175 5.08 21.46 8.13
N LEU A 176 5.01 21.47 6.79
CA LEU A 176 6.13 21.09 5.94
C LEU A 176 7.36 21.95 6.24
N LYS A 177 7.23 23.28 6.17
CA LYS A 177 8.34 24.22 6.40
C LYS A 177 9.06 24.02 7.73
N ARG A 178 8.34 23.61 8.79
CA ARG A 178 8.90 23.42 10.13
C ARG A 178 9.52 22.04 10.34
N ASN A 179 8.95 21.00 9.75
CA ASN A 179 9.21 19.63 10.19
C ASN A 179 9.79 18.72 9.11
N LEU A 180 9.62 19.07 7.83
CA LEU A 180 9.91 18.18 6.71
C LEU A 180 10.63 18.92 5.57
N ASN A 181 11.80 18.41 5.19
CA ASN A 181 12.44 18.76 3.92
C ASN A 181 12.08 17.69 2.88
N CYS A 182 12.02 18.06 1.62
CA CYS A 182 11.82 17.13 0.53
C CYS A 182 12.81 17.43 -0.60
N TRP A 183 13.63 16.46 -0.96
CA TRP A 183 14.68 16.58 -1.96
C TRP A 183 14.48 15.57 -3.09
N PHE A 184 14.51 16.09 -4.31
CA PHE A 184 14.78 15.33 -5.51
C PHE A 184 16.27 15.42 -5.82
N VAL A 185 16.95 14.28 -5.82
CA VAL A 185 18.38 14.19 -6.17
C VAL A 185 18.49 13.58 -7.56
N SER A 186 19.02 14.34 -8.51
CA SER A 186 19.34 13.79 -9.82
C SER A 186 20.52 12.83 -9.72
N ILE A 187 20.39 11.67 -10.37
CA ILE A 187 21.47 10.69 -10.54
C ILE A 187 22.10 10.73 -11.94
N ASP A 188 21.75 11.75 -12.74
CA ASP A 188 22.17 11.91 -14.13
C ASP A 188 22.79 13.30 -14.38
N PRO A 189 24.01 13.54 -13.87
CA PRO A 189 24.62 14.88 -13.90
C PRO A 189 24.99 15.33 -15.32
N ASP A 190 25.10 14.40 -16.27
CA ASP A 190 25.50 14.71 -17.65
C ASP A 190 24.36 15.37 -18.43
N ARG A 191 23.10 15.08 -18.07
CA ARG A 191 21.90 15.64 -18.73
C ARG A 191 21.10 16.58 -17.83
N ASP A 192 21.09 16.35 -16.53
CA ASP A 192 20.29 17.11 -15.57
C ASP A 192 21.10 18.27 -14.98
N SER A 193 21.14 19.39 -15.70
CA SER A 193 21.67 20.64 -15.15
C SER A 193 20.74 21.22 -14.06
N PRO A 194 21.24 22.09 -13.16
CA PRO A 194 20.42 22.80 -12.18
C PRO A 194 19.20 23.49 -12.80
N GLU A 195 19.36 24.10 -13.98
CA GLU A 195 18.28 24.76 -14.72
C GLU A 195 17.21 23.76 -15.18
N THR A 196 17.62 22.62 -15.73
CA THR A 196 16.70 21.59 -16.22
C THR A 196 15.93 20.96 -15.07
N ILE A 197 16.59 20.67 -13.96
CA ILE A 197 15.92 20.17 -12.75
C ILE A 197 14.93 21.21 -12.21
N ARG A 198 15.32 22.49 -12.18
CA ARG A 198 14.44 23.57 -11.73
C ARG A 198 13.18 23.65 -12.60
N GLU A 199 13.32 23.59 -13.93
CA GLU A 199 12.19 23.62 -14.85
C GLU A 199 11.29 22.39 -14.70
N PHE A 200 11.89 21.21 -14.59
CA PHE A 200 11.19 19.96 -14.36
C PHE A 200 10.37 20.00 -13.06
N LEU A 201 10.97 20.51 -11.97
CA LEU A 201 10.33 20.57 -10.66
C LEU A 201 9.17 21.56 -10.55
N LYS A 202 9.04 22.55 -11.45
CA LYS A 202 7.92 23.52 -11.46
C LYS A 202 6.55 22.86 -11.58
N ASN A 203 6.48 21.67 -12.19
CA ASN A 203 5.23 20.94 -12.39
C ASN A 203 4.77 20.16 -11.15
N TYR A 204 5.57 20.13 -10.09
CA TYR A 204 5.33 19.35 -8.88
C TYR A 204 5.20 20.25 -7.64
N HIS A 205 5.09 19.65 -6.45
CA HIS A 205 4.92 20.39 -5.22
C HIS A 205 6.09 21.35 -4.93
N PRO A 206 5.84 22.64 -4.58
CA PRO A 206 6.89 23.65 -4.40
C PRO A 206 7.82 23.42 -3.19
N CYS A 207 7.47 22.47 -2.31
CA CYS A 207 8.34 22.05 -1.21
C CYS A 207 9.45 21.08 -1.66
N ILE A 208 9.39 20.56 -2.89
CA ILE A 208 10.40 19.66 -3.44
C ILE A 208 11.56 20.52 -3.93
N LEU A 209 12.72 20.35 -3.28
CA LEU A 209 13.97 20.99 -3.63
C LEU A 209 14.76 20.07 -4.56
N GLY A 210 15.41 20.63 -5.58
CA GLY A 210 16.26 19.87 -6.48
C GLY A 210 17.72 19.93 -6.07
N ALA A 211 18.43 18.83 -6.21
CA ALA A 211 19.87 18.74 -6.07
C ALA A 211 20.50 17.88 -7.17
N THR A 212 21.73 18.22 -7.53
CA THR A 212 22.60 17.50 -8.45
C THR A 212 24.05 17.64 -7.99
N GLY A 213 25.01 17.11 -8.74
CA GLY A 213 26.42 17.20 -8.38
C GLY A 213 27.32 16.72 -9.51
N THR A 214 28.61 16.63 -9.23
CA THR A 214 29.55 15.92 -10.11
C THR A 214 29.26 14.42 -10.09
N LYS A 215 29.70 13.72 -11.13
CA LYS A 215 29.57 12.26 -11.21
C LYS A 215 30.12 11.54 -9.97
N SER A 216 31.27 11.99 -9.46
CA SER A 216 31.87 11.42 -8.24
C SER A 216 31.03 11.67 -6.98
N GLN A 217 30.42 12.85 -6.85
CA GLN A 217 29.53 13.17 -5.73
C GLN A 217 28.26 12.31 -5.77
N ILE A 218 27.69 12.10 -6.96
CA ILE A 218 26.51 11.24 -7.13
C ILE A 218 26.86 9.78 -6.87
N GLU A 219 27.96 9.27 -7.40
CA GLU A 219 28.43 7.90 -7.15
C GLU A 219 28.61 7.66 -5.64
N HIS A 220 29.30 8.57 -4.94
CA HIS A 220 29.45 8.52 -3.49
C HIS A 220 28.10 8.55 -2.76
N MET A 221 27.19 9.44 -3.15
CA MET A 221 25.85 9.52 -2.54
C MET A 221 25.05 8.23 -2.77
N THR A 222 25.09 7.67 -3.98
CA THR A 222 24.41 6.41 -4.29
C THR A 222 24.98 5.25 -3.48
N GLU A 223 26.28 5.22 -3.20
CA GLU A 223 26.91 4.20 -2.35
C GLU A 223 26.45 4.30 -0.89
N ILE A 224 26.56 5.48 -0.27
CA ILE A 224 26.21 5.67 1.16
C ILE A 224 24.71 5.46 1.44
N TYR A 225 23.85 5.69 0.43
CA TYR A 225 22.42 5.43 0.52
C TYR A 225 22.01 4.05 -0.05
N SER A 226 22.98 3.25 -0.49
CA SER A 226 22.78 1.92 -1.11
C SER A 226 21.75 1.96 -2.24
N ILE A 227 21.81 3.02 -3.05
CA ILE A 227 21.00 3.20 -4.25
C ILE A 227 21.61 2.36 -5.35
N TYR A 228 20.87 1.35 -5.78
CA TYR A 228 21.23 0.66 -7.02
C TYR A 228 20.99 1.60 -8.20
N THR A 229 22.04 1.83 -8.99
CA THR A 229 21.97 2.51 -10.28
C THR A 229 22.47 1.56 -11.36
N LYS A 230 21.71 1.40 -12.44
CA LYS A 230 22.18 0.72 -13.65
C LYS A 230 21.90 1.59 -14.84
N PHE A 231 22.98 2.01 -15.48
CA PHE A 231 22.97 2.74 -16.74
C PHE A 231 22.88 1.73 -17.88
N HIS A 232 21.91 1.91 -18.77
CA HIS A 232 21.78 1.09 -19.99
C HIS A 232 22.06 1.96 -21.21
N ASP A 233 23.16 1.68 -21.89
CA ASP A 233 23.38 2.20 -23.24
C ASP A 233 22.55 1.37 -24.23
N LYS A 234 21.61 2.01 -24.93
CA LYS A 234 21.05 1.43 -26.16
C LYS A 234 21.53 2.20 -27.36
N SER A 235 22.09 1.43 -28.28
CA SER A 235 22.88 1.83 -29.44
C SER A 235 22.13 2.52 -30.56
N HIS A 236 20.81 2.68 -30.52
CA HIS A 236 20.07 3.46 -31.50
C HIS A 236 18.79 4.00 -30.86
N GLU A 237 18.51 5.29 -31.09
CA GLU A 237 17.32 6.04 -30.64
C GLU A 237 17.26 6.39 -29.14
N CYS A 238 17.84 7.55 -28.81
CA CYS A 238 17.35 8.60 -27.91
C CYS A 238 16.61 8.30 -26.59
N ASP A 239 16.72 7.11 -25.99
CA ASP A 239 16.18 6.89 -24.64
C ASP A 239 17.20 6.12 -23.76
N PHE A 240 17.94 6.86 -22.95
CA PHE A 240 18.73 6.30 -21.84
C PHE A 240 17.83 6.11 -20.62
N TYR A 241 17.74 4.87 -20.14
CA TYR A 241 16.99 4.51 -18.93
C TYR A 241 17.96 4.18 -17.81
N ILE A 242 17.74 4.78 -16.64
CA ILE A 242 18.47 4.48 -15.41
C ILE A 242 17.56 3.65 -14.55
N ASP A 243 17.90 2.37 -14.33
CA ASP A 243 17.26 1.62 -13.25
C ASP A 243 17.78 2.21 -11.93
N HIS A 244 16.90 2.90 -11.22
CA HIS A 244 17.21 3.42 -9.89
C HIS A 244 16.28 2.82 -8.83
N SER A 245 16.74 2.86 -7.58
CA SER A 245 15.96 2.40 -6.43
C SER A 245 14.53 2.97 -6.44
N LEU A 246 13.54 2.09 -6.25
CA LEU A 246 12.11 2.41 -6.34
C LEU A 246 11.54 2.90 -5.00
N PHE A 247 12.34 3.59 -4.20
CA PHE A 247 11.98 3.96 -2.84
C PHE A 247 12.07 5.47 -2.60
N ILE A 248 11.21 5.97 -1.71
CA ILE A 248 11.34 7.27 -1.07
C ILE A 248 12.02 7.04 0.27
N TYR A 249 13.14 7.71 0.52
CA TYR A 249 13.88 7.60 1.77
C TYR A 249 13.41 8.68 2.74
N LEU A 250 13.12 8.31 3.98
CA LEU A 250 12.82 9.22 5.07
C LEU A 250 13.98 9.19 6.06
N LEU A 251 14.77 10.25 6.06
CA LEU A 251 15.83 10.46 7.03
C LEU A 251 15.28 11.15 8.28
N SER A 252 15.72 10.64 9.41
CA SER A 252 15.48 11.27 10.71
C SER A 252 16.28 12.57 10.85
N PRO A 253 15.89 13.44 11.80
CA PRO A 253 16.58 14.71 12.09
C PRO A 253 18.05 14.58 12.54
N ASP A 254 18.50 13.37 12.84
CA ASP A 254 19.90 13.06 13.15
C ASP A 254 20.77 12.92 11.89
N GLY A 255 20.16 12.73 10.72
CA GLY A 255 20.82 12.56 9.42
C GLY A 255 21.29 11.14 9.10
N PHE A 256 21.10 10.17 10.00
CA PHE A 256 21.70 8.82 9.88
C PHE A 256 20.71 7.67 9.93
N SER A 257 19.57 7.84 10.60
CA SER A 257 18.56 6.79 10.64
C SER A 257 17.54 7.01 9.53
N SER A 258 17.37 5.99 8.68
CA SER A 258 16.51 6.06 7.51
C SER A 258 15.40 5.00 7.56
N LYS A 259 14.23 5.36 7.03
CA LYS A 259 13.21 4.44 6.56
C LYS A 259 13.07 4.61 5.05
N TYR A 260 12.42 3.64 4.41
CA TYR A 260 12.15 3.71 2.99
C TYR A 260 10.73 3.27 2.70
N PHE A 261 10.08 3.95 1.77
CA PHE A 261 8.72 3.67 1.34
C PHE A 261 8.73 3.22 -0.12
N SER A 262 8.04 2.12 -0.42
CA SER A 262 7.80 1.74 -1.81
C SER A 262 6.70 2.60 -2.41
N PHE A 263 6.86 3.03 -3.67
CA PHE A 263 5.78 3.71 -4.39
C PHE A 263 4.53 2.83 -4.60
N LYS A 264 4.62 1.51 -4.38
CA LYS A 264 3.44 0.62 -4.38
C LYS A 264 2.61 0.68 -3.09
N GLN A 265 3.17 1.23 -2.01
CA GLN A 265 2.47 1.36 -0.73
C GLN A 265 1.36 2.42 -0.81
N ASP A 266 0.29 2.28 -0.03
CA ASP A 266 -0.80 3.24 0.01
C ASP A 266 -0.35 4.62 0.52
N ASN A 267 -0.83 5.70 -0.11
CA ASN A 267 -0.44 7.07 0.25
C ASN A 267 -0.84 7.40 1.70
N ASP A 268 -2.01 6.96 2.16
CA ASP A 268 -2.48 7.23 3.52
C ASP A 268 -1.55 6.59 4.56
N LEU A 269 -1.07 5.37 4.29
CA LEU A 269 -0.13 4.69 5.17
C LEU A 269 1.21 5.43 5.25
N ILE A 270 1.72 5.93 4.12
CA ILE A 270 2.96 6.72 4.10
C ILE A 270 2.79 8.02 4.91
N ILE A 271 1.67 8.72 4.71
CA ILE A 271 1.34 9.96 5.43
C ILE A 271 1.24 9.71 6.94
N ASP A 272 0.56 8.64 7.34
CA ASP A 272 0.41 8.27 8.75
C ASP A 272 1.76 7.92 9.38
N GLU A 273 2.61 7.18 8.69
CA GLU A 273 3.95 6.84 9.19
C GLU A 273 4.84 8.08 9.34
N ILE A 274 4.90 8.95 8.34
CA ILE A 274 5.65 10.21 8.40
C ILE A 274 5.14 11.07 9.57
N SER A 275 3.82 11.23 9.69
CA SER A 275 3.18 12.03 10.74
C SER A 275 3.50 11.49 12.14
N ASN A 276 3.46 10.16 12.30
CA ASN A 276 3.74 9.50 13.56
C ASN A 276 5.22 9.62 13.95
N ASP A 277 6.14 9.46 13.00
CA ASP A 277 7.57 9.62 13.25
C ASP A 277 7.89 11.05 13.69
N ILE A 278 7.43 12.05 12.94
CA ILE A 278 7.61 13.47 13.28
C ILE A 278 7.03 13.77 14.66
N ARG A 279 5.78 13.34 14.94
CA ARG A 279 5.14 13.55 16.24
C ARG A 279 5.95 12.93 17.37
N SER A 280 6.40 11.69 17.19
CA SER A 280 7.18 10.97 18.22
C SER A 280 8.52 11.65 18.50
N TYR A 281 9.18 12.18 17.48
CA TYR A 281 10.41 12.95 17.61
C TYR A 281 10.18 14.24 18.40
N LEU A 282 9.16 15.03 18.02
CA LEU A 282 8.85 16.29 18.70
C LEU A 282 8.50 16.08 20.19
N THR A 283 7.77 15.00 20.52
CA THR A 283 7.48 14.66 21.92
C THR A 283 8.74 14.29 22.70
N ARG A 284 9.65 13.51 22.10
CA ARG A 284 10.94 13.15 22.72
C ARG A 284 11.86 14.34 22.89
N ASP A 285 11.93 15.21 21.88
CA ASP A 285 12.77 16.41 21.92
C ASP A 285 12.26 17.40 22.98
N ASN A 286 10.94 17.62 23.06
CA ASN A 286 10.35 18.41 24.14
C ASN A 286 10.64 17.81 25.52
N LYS A 287 10.54 16.49 25.69
CA LYS A 287 10.88 15.82 26.96
C LYS A 287 12.36 16.01 27.32
N LYS A 288 13.27 16.00 26.35
CA LYS A 288 14.70 16.31 26.59
C LYS A 288 14.88 17.76 26.99
N ARG A 289 14.31 18.72 26.24
CA ARG A 289 14.48 20.16 26.50
C ARG A 289 13.92 20.60 27.85
N TYR A 290 12.74 20.11 28.23
CA TYR A 290 12.08 20.53 29.48
C TYR A 290 12.31 19.57 30.65
N GLY A 291 12.72 18.32 30.40
CA GLY A 291 13.07 17.37 31.46
C GLY A 291 14.42 17.66 32.13
N THR A 292 15.33 18.37 31.45
CA THR A 292 16.63 18.79 32.02
C THR A 292 16.53 20.07 32.85
N LEU A 293 15.40 20.81 32.78
CA LEU A 293 15.16 22.02 33.58
C LEU A 293 14.53 21.75 34.95
N LEU A 294 14.18 20.48 35.25
CA LEU A 294 13.52 20.06 36.49
C LEU A 294 14.39 19.14 37.37
N ASN A 295 15.67 18.96 37.02
CA ASN A 295 16.68 18.28 37.84
C ASN A 295 17.83 19.24 38.11
#